data_AF-A0A661RHC0-F1
#
_entry.id   AF-A0A661RHC0-F1
#
_cell.length_a   1.000
_cell.length_b   1.000
_cell.length_c   1.000
_cell.angle_alpha   90.00
_cell.angle_beta   90.00
_cell.angle_gamma   90.00
#
_symmetry.space_group_name_H-M   'P 1'
#
loop_
_entity.id
_entity.type
_entity.pdbx_description
1 polymer ?
#
loop_
_entity_poly.entity_id
_entity_poly.type
_entity_poly.pdbx_seq_one_letter_code
_entity_poly.pdbx_strand_id
1 'polypeptide(L)'
;TTYAMAQRHKWMEDVQWRCLILDEAQAIKNPATKQSKQVKKLKAATKITLTGTPIENSLLDLWSLFDFLNPGLLGNAKEFKTFSAQLKKEPSRYLQLKKVISPFILRRMKTDKAIAPDLPEKIEMKTFPRLSKKQVVLYTDFIKELEVRLAEADQGIQRKGLILSSLMKFKQICNHPDQYLGTGEFDPKESGKFIRLGELCETIYAKRERVLVFTQFKEMTAPIAKFLETIFQHPGCIIHGSLGVKKRKQAIEQFQQRAYLPFMVLSLKAGGVGLNLTRANHVIHFDRWWNPAVEDQATDRAFRIGQEKGVLVHKFITKGTIEDKIDQMIESKKELSQKIISDSQASLITGMDNQKLLDMFKLKL
;
A
#
# COMPACT_ATOMS: atom_id res chain seq x y z
N THR A 1 6.77 22.68 3.85
CA THR A 1 7.44 21.97 4.98
C THR A 1 7.02 20.51 4.99
N THR A 2 7.62 19.65 5.81
CA THR A 2 7.17 18.26 6.04
C THR A 2 6.52 18.11 7.41
N TYR A 3 5.72 17.06 7.63
CA TYR A 3 5.15 16.76 8.95
C TYR A 3 6.21 16.58 10.05
N ALA A 4 7.40 16.07 9.71
CA ALA A 4 8.50 15.92 10.66
C ALA A 4 9.14 17.26 11.01
N MET A 5 9.29 18.15 10.02
CA MET A 5 9.81 19.51 10.24
C MET A 5 8.83 20.38 11.03
N ALA A 6 7.53 20.26 10.77
CA ALA A 6 6.50 20.98 11.52
C ALA A 6 6.53 20.67 13.03
N GLN A 7 6.96 19.47 13.43
CA GLN A 7 7.14 19.14 14.85
C GLN A 7 8.37 19.80 15.49
N ARG A 8 9.42 20.05 14.70
CA ARG A 8 10.71 20.57 15.19
C ARG A 8 10.73 22.09 15.26
N HIS A 9 9.99 22.75 14.39
CA HIS A 9 10.00 24.20 14.24
C HIS A 9 8.86 24.85 15.01
N LYS A 10 9.11 25.19 16.28
CA LYS A 10 8.13 25.85 17.16
C LYS A 10 7.58 27.16 16.62
N TRP A 11 8.38 27.93 15.88
CA TRP A 11 7.97 29.21 15.28
C TRP A 11 6.71 29.10 14.43
N MET A 12 6.41 27.91 13.87
CA MET A 12 5.20 27.71 13.07
C MET A 12 3.91 27.82 13.92
N GLU A 13 3.97 27.57 15.23
CA GLU A 13 2.84 27.72 16.17
C GLU A 13 2.54 29.19 16.50
N ASP A 14 3.56 30.07 16.39
CA ASP A 14 3.47 31.49 16.70
C ASP A 14 2.90 32.31 15.53
N VAL A 15 2.92 31.75 14.32
CA VAL A 15 2.41 32.38 13.11
C VAL A 15 0.91 32.12 12.95
N GLN A 16 0.15 33.19 12.66
CA GLN A 16 -1.24 33.11 12.22
C GLN A 16 -1.29 32.88 10.71
N TRP A 17 -1.51 31.63 10.31
CA TRP A 17 -1.54 31.28 8.89
C TRP A 17 -2.88 31.69 8.25
N ARG A 18 -2.84 32.21 7.03
CA ARG A 18 -4.08 32.42 6.26
C ARG A 18 -4.70 31.09 5.83
N CYS A 19 -3.87 30.15 5.38
CA CYS A 19 -4.30 28.85 4.90
C CYS A 19 -3.30 27.77 5.31
N LEU A 20 -3.82 26.63 5.76
CA LEU A 20 -3.05 25.44 6.09
C LEU A 20 -3.61 24.24 5.32
N ILE A 21 -2.78 23.69 4.43
CA ILE A 21 -3.14 22.53 3.60
C ILE A 21 -2.33 21.33 4.07
N LEU A 22 -3.02 20.28 4.50
CA LEU A 22 -2.43 18.99 4.85
C LEU A 22 -2.51 18.05 3.65
N ASP A 23 -1.40 17.87 2.95
CA ASP A 23 -1.29 16.87 1.90
C ASP A 23 -0.97 15.49 2.48
N GLU A 24 -1.59 14.43 1.97
CA GLU A 24 -1.57 13.08 2.54
C GLU A 24 -2.00 13.06 4.02
N ALA A 25 -3.17 13.66 4.29
CA ALA A 25 -3.68 13.93 5.64
C ALA A 25 -3.85 12.67 6.53
N GLN A 26 -3.78 11.46 5.98
CA GLN A 26 -3.66 10.22 6.76
C GLN A 26 -2.46 10.22 7.71
N ALA A 27 -1.46 11.09 7.51
CA ALA A 27 -0.36 11.30 8.46
C ALA A 27 -0.86 11.70 9.86
N ILE A 28 -2.00 12.39 9.98
CA ILE A 28 -2.56 12.81 11.27
C ILE A 28 -3.73 11.95 11.77
N LYS A 29 -3.93 10.75 11.21
CA LYS A 29 -5.07 9.88 11.54
C LYS A 29 -5.14 9.46 13.01
N ASN A 30 -3.99 9.26 13.65
CA ASN A 30 -3.94 8.90 15.06
C ASN A 30 -3.80 10.18 15.91
N PRO A 31 -4.84 10.61 16.63
CA PRO A 31 -4.82 11.87 17.38
C PRO A 31 -3.87 11.84 18.59
N ALA A 32 -3.48 10.65 19.07
CA ALA A 32 -2.58 10.52 20.20
C ALA A 32 -1.12 10.83 19.85
N THR A 33 -0.75 10.76 18.56
CA THR A 33 0.65 10.93 18.13
C THR A 33 1.13 12.36 18.35
N LYS A 34 2.43 12.52 18.63
CA LYS A 34 3.08 13.84 18.72
C LYS A 34 2.89 14.64 17.43
N GLN A 35 2.92 13.97 16.28
CA GLN A 35 2.69 14.58 14.97
C GLN A 35 1.32 15.24 14.88
N SER A 36 0.25 14.48 15.12
CA SER A 36 -1.12 15.00 15.05
C SER A 36 -1.34 16.14 16.02
N LYS A 37 -0.84 16.01 17.26
CA LYS A 37 -0.95 17.05 18.28
C LYS A 37 -0.26 18.35 17.84
N GLN A 38 0.95 18.29 17.30
CA GLN A 38 1.68 19.49 16.86
C GLN A 38 1.04 20.14 15.64
N VAL A 39 0.63 19.36 14.64
CA VAL A 39 -0.02 19.91 13.44
C VAL A 39 -1.34 20.59 13.79
N LYS A 40 -2.12 20.02 14.72
CA LYS A 40 -3.40 20.58 15.16
C LYS A 40 -3.29 21.88 15.96
N LYS A 41 -2.12 22.19 16.53
CA LYS A 41 -1.85 23.47 17.20
C LYS A 41 -1.62 24.64 16.26
N LEU A 42 -1.27 24.35 14.99
CA LEU A 42 -1.03 25.40 14.00
C LEU A 42 -2.32 26.20 13.79
N LYS A 43 -2.22 27.52 13.93
CA LYS A 43 -3.36 28.43 13.82
C LYS A 43 -3.55 28.83 12.36
N ALA A 44 -4.75 28.59 11.82
CA ALA A 44 -5.05 28.95 10.45
C ALA A 44 -6.51 29.38 10.26
N ALA A 45 -6.74 30.43 9.47
CA ALA A 45 -8.08 30.90 9.12
C ALA A 45 -8.80 29.92 8.17
N THR A 46 -8.06 29.28 7.27
CA THR A 46 -8.57 28.26 6.35
C THR A 46 -7.78 26.96 6.50
N LYS A 47 -8.47 25.83 6.59
CA LYS A 47 -7.86 24.50 6.71
C LYS A 47 -8.39 23.57 5.63
N ILE A 48 -7.47 22.90 4.93
CA ILE A 48 -7.79 21.95 3.87
C ILE A 48 -7.01 20.66 4.14
N THR A 49 -7.66 19.51 3.97
CA THR A 49 -7.02 18.20 3.99
C THR A 49 -7.15 17.56 2.61
N LEU A 50 -6.04 17.04 2.10
CA LEU A 50 -5.98 16.26 0.87
C LEU A 50 -5.62 14.83 1.24
N THR A 51 -6.42 13.86 0.80
CA THR A 51 -6.15 12.44 1.03
C THR A 51 -6.86 11.60 -0.01
N GLY A 52 -6.17 10.60 -0.55
CA GLY A 52 -6.77 9.61 -1.44
C GLY A 52 -7.71 8.64 -0.71
N THR A 53 -7.54 8.51 0.61
CA THR A 53 -8.30 7.58 1.46
C THR A 53 -8.67 8.25 2.79
N PRO A 54 -9.77 9.03 2.82
CA PRO A 54 -10.18 9.75 4.04
C PRO A 54 -10.53 8.83 5.21
N ILE A 55 -10.84 7.56 4.92
CA ILE A 55 -11.06 6.50 5.92
C ILE A 55 -10.17 5.33 5.50
N GLU A 56 -9.07 5.11 6.22
CA GLU A 56 -8.11 4.05 5.91
C GLU A 56 -8.26 2.86 6.88
N ASN A 57 -8.34 3.13 8.20
CA ASN A 57 -8.29 2.08 9.23
C ASN A 57 -9.36 2.16 10.31
N SER A 58 -10.05 3.29 10.48
CA SER A 58 -11.11 3.41 11.48
C SER A 58 -11.91 4.71 11.27
N LEU A 59 -13.08 4.82 11.90
CA LEU A 59 -13.79 6.08 11.98
C LEU A 59 -13.06 7.12 12.83
N LEU A 60 -12.19 6.67 13.75
CA LEU A 60 -11.36 7.59 14.52
C LEU A 60 -10.35 8.31 13.62
N ASP A 61 -9.95 7.72 12.48
CA ASP A 61 -9.13 8.38 11.48
C ASP A 61 -9.89 9.59 10.91
N LEU A 62 -11.16 9.37 10.53
CA LEU A 62 -12.07 10.42 10.06
C LEU A 62 -12.26 11.50 11.14
N TRP A 63 -12.52 11.11 12.38
CA TRP A 63 -12.65 12.04 13.49
C TRP A 63 -11.40 12.89 13.66
N SER A 64 -10.21 12.30 13.55
CA SER A 64 -8.97 13.06 13.68
C SER A 64 -8.82 14.12 12.58
N LEU A 65 -9.25 13.83 11.36
CA LEU A 65 -9.28 14.80 10.26
C LEU A 65 -10.29 15.93 10.52
N PHE A 66 -11.49 15.58 10.99
CA PHE A 66 -12.53 16.57 11.29
C PHE A 66 -12.20 17.42 12.52
N ASP A 67 -11.55 16.86 13.53
CA ASP A 67 -11.05 17.61 14.68
C ASP A 67 -9.95 18.62 14.27
N PHE A 68 -9.21 18.35 13.19
CA PHE A 68 -8.34 19.36 12.59
C PHE A 68 -9.11 20.43 11.82
N LEU A 69 -10.03 20.02 10.92
CA LEU A 69 -10.78 20.92 10.06
C LEU A 69 -11.74 21.83 10.84
N ASN A 70 -12.60 21.22 11.67
CA ASN A 70 -13.67 21.84 12.43
C ASN A 70 -13.69 21.24 13.86
N PRO A 71 -12.83 21.72 14.77
CA PRO A 71 -12.80 21.25 16.15
C PRO A 71 -14.19 21.30 16.79
N GLY A 72 -14.60 20.20 17.45
CA GLY A 72 -15.90 20.09 18.12
C GLY A 72 -17.07 19.60 17.26
N LEU A 73 -16.98 19.62 15.92
CA LEU A 73 -18.09 19.19 15.03
C LEU A 73 -18.58 17.76 15.32
N LEU A 74 -17.66 16.87 15.67
CA LEU A 74 -17.93 15.46 15.95
C LEU A 74 -17.79 15.12 17.45
N GLY A 75 -17.83 16.11 18.33
CA GLY A 75 -17.55 15.95 19.75
C GLY A 75 -16.10 15.57 20.04
N ASN A 76 -15.83 15.13 21.27
CA ASN A 76 -14.49 14.69 21.65
C ASN A 76 -14.18 13.24 21.22
N ALA A 77 -12.91 12.85 21.28
CA ALA A 77 -12.45 11.53 20.84
C ALA A 77 -13.16 10.37 21.56
N LYS A 78 -13.51 10.56 22.84
CA LYS A 78 -14.14 9.51 23.67
C LYS A 78 -15.60 9.33 23.27
N GLU A 79 -16.34 10.41 23.12
CA GLU A 79 -17.72 10.42 22.62
C GLU A 79 -17.80 9.78 21.24
N PHE A 80 -16.93 10.21 20.32
CA PHE A 80 -16.95 9.70 18.97
C PHE A 80 -16.53 8.22 18.88
N LYS A 81 -15.62 7.77 19.76
CA LYS A 81 -15.28 6.34 19.88
C LYS A 81 -16.50 5.52 20.31
N THR A 82 -17.26 6.00 21.30
CA THR A 82 -18.49 5.35 21.75
C THR A 82 -19.54 5.30 20.64
N PHE A 83 -19.76 6.43 19.95
CA PHE A 83 -20.63 6.50 18.79
C PHE A 83 -20.22 5.50 17.70
N SER A 84 -18.93 5.47 17.36
CA SER A 84 -18.37 4.57 16.34
C SER A 84 -18.58 3.09 16.67
N ALA A 85 -18.49 2.72 17.95
CA ALA A 85 -18.74 1.34 18.40
C ALA A 85 -20.22 0.94 18.26
N GLN A 86 -21.15 1.88 18.43
CA GLN A 86 -22.59 1.63 18.31
C GLN A 86 -23.06 1.48 16.85
N LEU A 87 -22.32 2.02 15.88
CA LEU A 87 -22.68 1.92 14.45
C LEU A 87 -22.78 0.50 13.91
N LYS A 88 -22.08 -0.47 14.53
CA LYS A 88 -22.23 -1.90 14.18
C LYS A 88 -23.63 -2.44 14.53
N LYS A 89 -24.29 -1.87 15.54
CA LYS A 89 -25.62 -2.27 16.02
C LYS A 89 -26.74 -1.41 15.41
N GLU A 90 -26.45 -0.16 15.08
CA GLU A 90 -27.41 0.79 14.49
C GLU A 90 -26.87 1.40 13.19
N PRO A 91 -26.99 0.70 12.05
CA PRO A 91 -26.49 1.20 10.76
C PRO A 91 -27.15 2.52 10.30
N SER A 92 -28.37 2.82 10.76
CA SER A 92 -29.09 4.07 10.43
C SER A 92 -28.34 5.33 10.91
N ARG A 93 -27.59 5.23 12.00
CA ARG A 93 -26.75 6.34 12.52
C ARG A 93 -25.58 6.67 11.59
N TYR A 94 -25.17 5.76 10.71
CA TYR A 94 -24.16 6.05 9.70
C TYR A 94 -24.64 7.12 8.71
N LEU A 95 -25.93 7.10 8.35
CA LEU A 95 -26.52 8.11 7.46
C LEU A 95 -26.52 9.50 8.12
N GLN A 96 -26.73 9.57 9.43
CA GLN A 96 -26.66 10.83 10.17
C GLN A 96 -25.23 11.39 10.15
N LEU A 97 -24.22 10.55 10.45
CA LEU A 97 -22.81 10.94 10.33
C LEU A 97 -22.49 11.43 8.91
N LYS A 98 -22.92 10.68 7.89
CA LYS A 98 -22.72 11.04 6.48
C LYS A 98 -23.31 12.41 6.14
N LYS A 99 -24.53 12.72 6.59
CA LYS A 99 -25.18 14.02 6.38
C LYS A 99 -24.37 15.18 6.99
N VAL A 100 -23.83 14.99 8.18
CA VAL A 100 -23.03 16.01 8.88
C VAL A 100 -21.70 16.29 8.16
N ILE A 101 -21.01 15.24 7.71
CA ILE A 101 -19.67 15.38 7.12
C ILE A 101 -19.68 15.70 5.62
N SER A 102 -20.74 15.34 4.90
CA SER A 102 -20.78 15.44 3.43
C SER A 102 -20.53 16.85 2.87
N PRO A 103 -21.01 17.96 3.49
CA PRO A 103 -20.74 19.31 2.99
C PRO A 103 -19.26 19.69 3.00
N PHE A 104 -18.45 19.00 3.82
CA PHE A 104 -17.01 19.26 3.96
C PHE A 104 -16.14 18.35 3.10
N ILE A 105 -16.74 17.39 2.38
CA ILE A 105 -16.01 16.38 1.60
C ILE A 105 -16.33 16.54 0.13
N LEU A 106 -15.35 17.01 -0.63
CA LEU A 106 -15.37 16.91 -2.09
C LEU A 106 -14.54 15.68 -2.50
N ARG A 107 -15.20 14.63 -2.98
CA ARG A 107 -14.54 13.43 -3.51
C ARG A 107 -14.95 13.19 -4.95
N ARG A 108 -13.96 12.91 -5.78
CA ARG A 108 -14.11 12.65 -7.21
C ARG A 108 -13.36 11.37 -7.55
N MET A 109 -13.96 10.50 -8.36
CA MET A 109 -13.33 9.25 -8.79
C MET A 109 -12.76 9.43 -10.20
N LYS A 110 -11.63 8.79 -10.51
CA LYS A 110 -11.07 8.83 -11.89
C LYS A 110 -11.93 8.13 -12.92
N THR A 111 -12.76 7.19 -12.47
CA THR A 111 -13.78 6.51 -13.30
C THR A 111 -15.01 7.37 -13.55
N ASP A 112 -15.08 8.55 -12.95
CA ASP A 112 -16.14 9.51 -13.24
C ASP A 112 -15.92 10.10 -14.64
N LYS A 113 -16.76 9.68 -15.59
CA LYS A 113 -16.69 10.12 -16.99
C LYS A 113 -16.86 11.63 -17.12
N ALA A 114 -17.47 12.32 -16.15
CA ALA A 114 -17.58 13.78 -16.16
C ALA A 114 -16.24 14.49 -15.86
N ILE A 115 -15.23 13.76 -15.38
CA ILE A 115 -13.94 14.32 -14.92
C ILE A 115 -12.79 13.95 -15.85
N ALA A 116 -12.83 12.74 -16.41
CA ALA A 116 -11.79 12.25 -17.30
C ALA A 116 -12.41 11.42 -18.44
N PRO A 117 -13.11 12.06 -19.40
CA PRO A 117 -13.78 11.35 -20.50
C PRO A 117 -12.79 10.57 -21.38
N ASP A 118 -11.55 11.06 -21.48
CA ASP A 118 -10.51 10.50 -22.35
C ASP A 118 -9.58 9.50 -21.66
N LEU A 119 -9.83 9.16 -20.39
CA LEU A 119 -8.98 8.20 -19.67
C LEU A 119 -9.28 6.78 -20.20
N PRO A 120 -8.28 6.07 -20.74
CA PRO A 120 -8.50 4.75 -21.33
C PRO A 120 -8.87 3.71 -20.27
N GLU A 121 -9.25 2.50 -20.67
CA GLU A 121 -9.65 1.47 -19.72
C GLU A 121 -8.48 1.03 -18.81
N LYS A 122 -8.80 0.79 -17.53
CA LYS A 122 -7.91 0.14 -16.57
C LYS A 122 -8.47 -1.25 -16.26
N ILE A 123 -7.68 -2.29 -16.54
CA ILE A 123 -8.06 -3.68 -16.25
C ILE A 123 -7.15 -4.19 -15.14
N GLU A 124 -7.75 -4.57 -14.02
CA GLU A 124 -7.02 -5.19 -12.90
C GLU A 124 -7.25 -6.70 -12.90
N MET A 125 -6.15 -7.46 -12.88
CA MET A 125 -6.20 -8.92 -12.86
C MET A 125 -5.29 -9.50 -11.77
N LYS A 126 -5.81 -10.53 -11.10
CA LYS A 126 -5.03 -11.34 -10.18
C LYS A 126 -4.20 -12.33 -11.00
N THR A 127 -2.91 -12.36 -10.72
CA THR A 127 -1.98 -13.31 -11.32
C THR A 127 -1.49 -14.25 -10.22
N PHE A 128 -1.52 -15.55 -10.48
CA PHE A 128 -1.27 -16.57 -9.46
C PHE A 128 0.03 -17.37 -9.71
N PRO A 129 1.20 -16.80 -9.37
CA PRO A 129 2.44 -17.57 -9.26
C PRO A 129 2.28 -18.76 -8.31
N ARG A 130 2.92 -19.88 -8.65
CA ARG A 130 3.02 -21.06 -7.75
C ARG A 130 4.39 -21.06 -7.09
N LEU A 131 4.48 -21.44 -5.82
CA LEU A 131 5.77 -21.61 -5.16
C LEU A 131 6.65 -22.64 -5.91
N SER A 132 7.95 -22.37 -6.01
CA SER A 132 8.94 -23.35 -6.44
C SER A 132 9.12 -24.43 -5.38
N LYS A 133 9.76 -25.56 -5.73
CA LYS A 133 10.07 -26.64 -4.77
C LYS A 133 10.86 -26.12 -3.57
N LYS A 134 11.88 -25.28 -3.80
CA LYS A 134 12.70 -24.67 -2.74
C LYS A 134 11.86 -23.77 -1.83
N GLN A 135 10.97 -22.95 -2.42
CA GLN A 135 10.07 -22.12 -1.64
C GLN A 135 9.08 -22.95 -0.80
N VAL A 136 8.54 -24.05 -1.32
CA VAL A 136 7.61 -24.93 -0.57
C VAL A 136 8.30 -25.52 0.67
N VAL A 137 9.54 -25.99 0.54
CA VAL A 137 10.32 -26.51 1.67
C VAL A 137 10.53 -25.42 2.72
N LEU A 138 11.09 -24.27 2.31
CA LEU A 138 11.34 -23.14 3.23
C LEU A 138 10.07 -22.64 3.92
N TYR A 139 8.97 -22.55 3.18
CA TYR A 139 7.69 -22.09 3.72
C TYR A 139 7.14 -23.08 4.74
N THR A 140 7.22 -24.37 4.47
CA THR A 140 6.73 -25.43 5.35
C THR A 140 7.57 -25.54 6.62
N ASP A 141 8.89 -25.47 6.50
CA ASP A 141 9.78 -25.52 7.66
C ASP A 141 9.62 -24.28 8.54
N PHE A 142 9.41 -23.11 7.94
CA PHE A 142 9.14 -21.89 8.70
C PHE A 142 7.79 -21.91 9.42
N ILE A 143 6.76 -22.60 8.90
CA ILE A 143 5.51 -22.85 9.65
C ILE A 143 5.79 -23.64 10.92
N LYS A 144 6.55 -24.74 10.82
CA LYS A 144 6.87 -25.61 11.97
C LYS A 144 7.66 -24.84 13.04
N GLU A 145 8.64 -24.03 12.61
CA GLU A 145 9.39 -23.14 13.51
C GLU A 145 8.44 -22.16 14.21
N LEU A 146 7.53 -21.53 13.46
CA LEU A 146 6.58 -20.57 14.02
C LEU A 146 5.62 -21.19 15.03
N GLU A 147 5.17 -22.42 14.80
CA GLU A 147 4.30 -23.16 15.71
C GLU A 147 4.95 -23.36 17.08
N VAL A 148 6.20 -23.83 17.12
CA VAL A 148 6.97 -23.97 18.37
C VAL A 148 7.13 -22.62 19.07
N ARG A 149 7.54 -21.59 18.32
CA ARG A 149 7.76 -20.25 18.89
C ARG A 149 6.48 -19.59 19.40
N LEU A 150 5.32 -19.88 18.79
CA LEU A 150 4.02 -19.37 19.26
C LEU A 150 3.50 -20.12 20.49
N ALA A 151 3.88 -21.39 20.67
CA ALA A 151 3.57 -22.15 21.87
C ALA A 151 4.35 -21.65 23.09
N GLU A 152 5.60 -21.22 22.87
CA GLU A 152 6.51 -20.70 23.91
C GLU A 152 6.32 -19.20 24.20
N ALA A 153 5.65 -18.45 23.31
CA ALA A 153 5.54 -17.01 23.44
C ALA A 153 4.46 -16.59 24.44
N ASP A 154 4.87 -15.81 25.45
CA ASP A 154 3.95 -15.13 26.36
C ASP A 154 3.00 -14.16 25.62
N GLN A 155 1.78 -14.05 26.15
CA GLN A 155 0.79 -13.12 25.63
C GLN A 155 1.29 -11.67 25.70
N GLY A 156 0.99 -10.88 24.66
CA GLY A 156 1.29 -9.44 24.65
C GLY A 156 2.21 -8.99 23.51
N ILE A 157 3.11 -8.04 23.80
CA ILE A 157 3.91 -7.33 22.78
C ILE A 157 4.87 -8.28 22.06
N GLN A 158 5.50 -9.22 22.78
CA GLN A 158 6.44 -10.19 22.22
C GLN A 158 5.77 -11.06 21.15
N ARG A 159 4.59 -11.62 21.45
CA ARG A 159 3.77 -12.37 20.49
C ARG A 159 3.41 -11.55 19.25
N LYS A 160 2.98 -10.30 19.44
CA LYS A 160 2.66 -9.40 18.31
C LYS A 160 3.88 -9.14 17.42
N GLY A 161 5.04 -8.93 18.03
CA GLY A 161 6.32 -8.77 17.33
C GLY A 161 6.69 -10.01 16.52
N LEU A 162 6.56 -11.19 17.12
CA LEU A 162 6.79 -12.48 16.44
C LEU A 162 5.90 -12.61 15.20
N ILE A 163 4.59 -12.41 15.33
CA ILE A 163 3.63 -12.52 14.22
C ILE A 163 3.99 -11.55 13.08
N LEU A 164 4.29 -10.29 13.39
CA LEU A 164 4.65 -9.29 12.39
C LEU A 164 5.96 -9.65 11.67
N SER A 165 6.96 -10.15 12.41
CA SER A 165 8.22 -10.60 11.83
C SER A 165 8.03 -11.83 10.92
N SER A 166 7.17 -12.77 11.32
CA SER A 166 6.87 -13.96 10.53
C SER A 166 6.10 -13.63 9.25
N LEU A 167 5.15 -12.68 9.30
CA LEU A 167 4.48 -12.16 8.11
C LEU A 167 5.47 -11.62 7.08
N MET A 168 6.52 -10.90 7.53
CA MET A 168 7.55 -10.41 6.62
C MET A 168 8.35 -11.57 6.01
N LYS A 169 8.77 -12.54 6.83
CA LYS A 169 9.52 -13.71 6.38
C LYS A 169 8.75 -14.56 5.37
N PHE A 170 7.46 -14.84 5.60
CA PHE A 170 6.63 -15.56 4.63
C PHE A 170 6.52 -14.82 3.30
N LYS A 171 6.39 -13.49 3.32
CA LYS A 171 6.40 -12.66 2.11
C LYS A 171 7.75 -12.71 1.40
N GLN A 172 8.87 -12.69 2.13
CA GLN A 172 10.21 -12.86 1.58
C GLN A 172 10.34 -14.22 0.88
N ILE A 173 9.90 -15.31 1.52
CA ILE A 173 9.89 -16.64 0.91
C ILE A 173 9.05 -16.66 -0.36
N CYS A 174 7.86 -16.05 -0.37
CA CYS A 174 6.99 -15.96 -1.55
C CYS A 174 7.64 -15.18 -2.70
N ASN A 175 8.47 -14.18 -2.38
CA ASN A 175 9.20 -13.37 -3.35
C ASN A 175 10.39 -14.09 -3.93
N HIS A 176 11.28 -14.60 -3.08
CA HIS A 176 12.45 -15.37 -3.48
C HIS A 176 13.07 -16.08 -2.27
N PRO A 177 13.50 -17.35 -2.38
CA PRO A 177 14.28 -18.04 -1.33
C PRO A 177 15.43 -17.20 -0.77
N ASP A 178 16.26 -16.64 -1.64
CA ASP A 178 17.40 -15.78 -1.27
C ASP A 178 17.04 -14.50 -0.53
N GLN A 179 15.83 -13.98 -0.72
CA GLN A 179 15.38 -12.83 0.10
C GLN A 179 15.24 -13.24 1.57
N TYR A 180 14.86 -14.50 1.81
CA TYR A 180 14.74 -15.07 3.15
C TYR A 180 16.08 -15.58 3.69
N LEU A 181 16.88 -16.26 2.85
CA LEU A 181 18.14 -16.88 3.24
C LEU A 181 19.32 -15.91 3.31
N GLY A 182 19.29 -14.82 2.54
CA GLY A 182 20.37 -13.83 2.50
C GLY A 182 21.59 -14.24 1.66
N THR A 183 21.46 -15.22 0.76
CA THR A 183 22.54 -15.71 -0.13
C THR A 183 22.88 -14.74 -1.26
N GLY A 184 21.88 -14.01 -1.78
CA GLY A 184 22.08 -12.92 -2.73
C GLY A 184 22.23 -13.32 -4.21
N GLU A 185 22.00 -14.58 -4.58
CA GLU A 185 22.13 -15.08 -5.97
C GLU A 185 20.90 -14.73 -6.81
N PHE A 186 19.71 -14.83 -6.21
CA PHE A 186 18.41 -14.56 -6.81
C PHE A 186 18.17 -15.27 -8.15
N ASP A 187 18.46 -16.59 -8.23
CA ASP A 187 18.18 -17.39 -9.43
C ASP A 187 16.67 -17.37 -9.76
N PRO A 188 16.26 -16.79 -10.90
CA PRO A 188 14.85 -16.70 -11.29
C PRO A 188 14.09 -18.04 -11.27
N LYS A 189 14.77 -19.17 -11.50
CA LYS A 189 14.16 -20.51 -11.51
C LYS A 189 13.72 -20.97 -10.12
N GLU A 190 14.28 -20.38 -9.06
CA GLU A 190 13.95 -20.72 -7.68
C GLU A 190 12.75 -19.95 -7.14
N SER A 191 12.18 -19.00 -7.89
CA SER A 191 11.00 -18.24 -7.48
C SER A 191 9.88 -18.30 -8.51
N GLY A 192 8.72 -18.78 -8.08
CA GLY A 192 7.51 -18.75 -8.88
C GLY A 192 7.12 -17.38 -9.40
N LYS A 193 7.38 -16.33 -8.60
CA LYS A 193 7.10 -14.95 -9.00
C LYS A 193 8.06 -14.46 -10.07
N PHE A 194 9.34 -14.84 -10.02
CA PHE A 194 10.29 -14.51 -11.08
C PHE A 194 9.92 -15.24 -12.38
N ILE A 195 9.58 -16.52 -12.32
CA ILE A 195 9.11 -17.28 -13.49
C ILE A 195 7.91 -16.58 -14.13
N ARG A 196 6.88 -16.26 -13.33
CA ARG A 196 5.67 -15.61 -13.83
C ARG A 196 5.91 -14.17 -14.32
N LEU A 197 6.80 -13.44 -13.67
CA LEU A 197 7.25 -12.12 -14.13
C LEU A 197 7.92 -12.26 -15.51
N GLY A 198 8.73 -13.29 -15.69
CA GLY A 198 9.40 -13.58 -16.95
C GLY A 198 8.44 -13.77 -18.11
N GLU A 199 7.51 -14.72 -17.97
CA GLU A 199 6.47 -15.02 -18.96
C GLU A 199 5.67 -13.77 -19.38
N LEU A 200 5.32 -12.93 -18.40
CA LEU A 200 4.57 -11.70 -18.65
C LEU A 200 5.44 -10.66 -19.37
N CYS A 201 6.68 -10.47 -18.91
CA CYS A 201 7.59 -9.47 -19.47
C CYS A 201 8.10 -9.83 -20.87
N GLU A 202 8.22 -11.11 -21.22
CA GLU A 202 8.48 -11.55 -22.60
C GLU A 202 7.38 -11.08 -23.56
N THR A 203 6.12 -11.20 -23.14
CA THR A 203 4.97 -10.72 -23.92
C THR A 203 4.97 -9.20 -24.05
N ILE A 204 5.30 -8.48 -22.97
CA ILE A 204 5.40 -7.01 -22.96
C ILE A 204 6.54 -6.55 -23.88
N TYR A 205 7.68 -7.24 -23.84
CA TYR A 205 8.83 -6.96 -24.69
C TYR A 205 8.52 -7.16 -26.17
N ALA A 206 7.85 -8.27 -26.54
CA ALA A 206 7.46 -8.55 -27.91
C ALA A 206 6.55 -7.47 -28.52
N LYS A 207 5.73 -6.81 -27.68
CA LYS A 207 4.87 -5.67 -28.06
C LYS A 207 5.57 -4.31 -27.98
N ARG A 208 6.83 -4.28 -27.55
CA ARG A 208 7.61 -3.07 -27.29
C ARG A 208 6.90 -2.10 -26.33
N GLU A 209 6.25 -2.67 -25.32
CA GLU A 209 5.50 -1.93 -24.30
C GLU A 209 6.38 -1.60 -23.09
N ARG A 210 5.85 -0.79 -22.16
CA ARG A 210 6.57 -0.36 -20.96
C ARG A 210 5.86 -0.80 -19.69
N VAL A 211 6.63 -1.26 -18.71
CA VAL A 211 6.10 -1.84 -17.46
C VAL A 211 6.66 -1.16 -16.22
N LEU A 212 5.79 -0.94 -15.23
CA LEU A 212 6.20 -0.61 -13.86
C LEU A 212 6.10 -1.85 -12.99
N VAL A 213 7.14 -2.16 -12.23
CA VAL A 213 7.13 -3.25 -11.26
C VAL A 213 7.26 -2.67 -9.85
N PHE A 214 6.21 -2.82 -9.05
CA PHE A 214 6.17 -2.38 -7.66
C PHE A 214 6.48 -3.53 -6.72
N THR A 215 7.34 -3.27 -5.74
CA THR A 215 7.62 -4.18 -4.61
C THR A 215 7.59 -3.41 -3.30
N GLN A 216 7.17 -4.05 -2.20
CA GLN A 216 7.27 -3.42 -0.88
C GLN A 216 8.70 -3.42 -0.31
N PHE A 217 9.57 -4.28 -0.84
CA PHE A 217 10.91 -4.54 -0.33
C PHE A 217 11.94 -3.80 -1.19
N LYS A 218 12.73 -2.92 -0.56
CA LYS A 218 13.75 -2.15 -1.28
C LYS A 218 14.80 -3.09 -1.88
N GLU A 219 15.21 -4.09 -1.11
CA GLU A 219 16.21 -5.09 -1.47
C GLU A 219 15.81 -5.91 -2.71
N MET A 220 14.52 -6.04 -3.02
CA MET A 220 14.04 -6.73 -4.23
C MET A 220 14.14 -5.89 -5.50
N THR A 221 14.31 -4.57 -5.39
CA THR A 221 14.31 -3.70 -6.56
C THR A 221 15.46 -3.98 -7.53
N ALA A 222 16.66 -4.27 -7.01
CA ALA A 222 17.84 -4.57 -7.83
C ALA A 222 17.80 -5.98 -8.45
N PRO A 223 17.49 -7.07 -7.71
CA PRO A 223 17.33 -8.40 -8.30
C PRO A 223 16.27 -8.45 -9.40
N ILE A 224 15.11 -7.81 -9.17
CA ILE A 224 14.05 -7.73 -10.18
C ILE A 224 14.57 -6.99 -11.42
N ALA A 225 15.19 -5.83 -11.25
CA ALA A 225 15.73 -5.07 -12.38
C ALA A 225 16.75 -5.88 -13.17
N LYS A 226 17.72 -6.51 -12.51
CA LYS A 226 18.75 -7.37 -13.14
C LYS A 226 18.12 -8.50 -13.97
N PHE A 227 17.08 -9.15 -13.45
CA PHE A 227 16.34 -10.17 -14.20
C PHE A 227 15.57 -9.59 -15.39
N LEU A 228 14.95 -8.43 -15.24
CA LEU A 228 14.24 -7.78 -16.36
C LEU A 228 15.21 -7.33 -17.46
N GLU A 229 16.44 -6.92 -17.13
CA GLU A 229 17.47 -6.59 -18.14
C GLU A 229 17.78 -7.78 -19.05
N THR A 230 17.77 -9.02 -18.53
CA THR A 230 18.01 -10.21 -19.36
C THR A 230 16.86 -10.50 -20.31
N ILE A 231 15.63 -10.12 -19.96
CA ILE A 231 14.43 -10.34 -20.78
C ILE A 231 14.29 -9.25 -21.84
N PHE A 232 14.35 -7.99 -21.41
CA PHE A 232 14.17 -6.84 -22.29
C PHE A 232 15.41 -6.51 -23.10
N GLN A 233 16.56 -7.14 -22.79
CA GLN A 233 17.85 -6.91 -23.43
C GLN A 233 18.26 -5.43 -23.40
N HIS A 234 17.80 -4.72 -22.37
CA HIS A 234 17.97 -3.28 -22.26
C HIS A 234 17.88 -2.87 -20.77
N PRO A 235 18.73 -1.95 -20.29
CA PRO A 235 18.65 -1.42 -18.94
C PRO A 235 17.32 -0.70 -18.69
N GLY A 236 16.84 -0.82 -17.45
CA GLY A 236 15.68 -0.07 -16.95
C GLY A 236 16.06 0.95 -15.88
N CYS A 237 15.07 1.39 -15.10
CA CYS A 237 15.26 2.35 -14.01
C CYS A 237 14.81 1.78 -12.66
N ILE A 238 15.46 2.21 -11.57
CA ILE A 238 15.07 1.84 -10.20
C ILE A 238 14.74 3.10 -9.40
N ILE A 239 13.61 3.09 -8.69
CA ILE A 239 13.26 4.14 -7.72
C ILE A 239 12.97 3.51 -6.36
N HIS A 240 13.81 3.84 -5.38
CA HIS A 240 13.60 3.44 -3.99
C HIS A 240 13.82 4.61 -3.00
N GLY A 241 13.44 4.41 -1.73
CA GLY A 241 13.36 5.49 -0.73
C GLY A 241 14.69 6.20 -0.44
N SER A 242 15.83 5.53 -0.60
CA SER A 242 17.16 6.15 -0.40
C SER A 242 17.70 6.89 -1.63
N LEU A 243 16.94 6.98 -2.72
CA LEU A 243 17.34 7.74 -3.90
C LEU A 243 17.06 9.22 -3.67
N GLY A 244 18.09 10.07 -3.80
CA GLY A 244 17.96 11.52 -3.66
C GLY A 244 16.97 12.13 -4.67
N VAL A 245 16.35 13.25 -4.30
CA VAL A 245 15.26 13.89 -5.07
C VAL A 245 15.64 14.15 -6.53
N LYS A 246 16.87 14.65 -6.78
CA LYS A 246 17.37 14.94 -8.14
C LYS A 246 17.44 13.68 -9.01
N LYS A 247 18.05 12.60 -8.50
CA LYS A 247 18.16 11.32 -9.22
C LYS A 247 16.79 10.69 -9.47
N ARG A 248 15.88 10.81 -8.51
CA ARG A 248 14.49 10.35 -8.68
C ARG A 248 13.81 11.08 -9.83
N LYS A 249 13.91 12.42 -9.87
CA LYS A 249 13.34 13.25 -10.95
C LYS A 249 13.89 12.85 -12.32
N GLN A 250 15.22 12.67 -12.41
CA GLN A 250 15.88 12.23 -13.64
C GLN A 250 15.37 10.87 -14.13
N ALA A 251 15.23 9.88 -13.24
CA ALA A 251 14.71 8.56 -13.61
C ALA A 251 13.26 8.62 -14.15
N ILE A 252 12.42 9.47 -13.56
CA ILE A 252 11.04 9.69 -14.03
C ILE A 252 11.03 10.37 -15.39
N GLU A 253 11.81 11.44 -15.55
CA GLU A 253 11.94 12.16 -16.82
C GLU A 253 12.42 11.22 -17.92
N GLN A 254 13.45 10.41 -17.66
CA GLN A 254 13.98 9.41 -18.60
C GLN A 254 12.92 8.37 -18.99
N PHE A 255 12.15 7.85 -18.03
CA PHE A 255 11.08 6.89 -18.31
C PHE A 255 9.94 7.48 -19.15
N GLN A 256 9.71 8.78 -19.05
CA GLN A 256 8.63 9.49 -19.76
C GLN A 256 9.05 9.96 -21.16
N GLN A 257 10.35 9.94 -21.49
CA GLN A 257 10.88 10.31 -22.80
C GLN A 257 10.43 9.35 -23.92
N ARG A 258 10.60 9.80 -25.18
CA ARG A 258 10.33 8.99 -26.38
C ARG A 258 11.31 7.82 -26.53
N ALA A 259 12.56 8.00 -26.08
CA ALA A 259 13.55 6.92 -26.05
C ALA A 259 12.96 5.70 -25.31
N TYR A 260 13.17 4.51 -25.87
CA TYR A 260 12.59 3.30 -25.33
C TYR A 260 13.31 2.93 -24.02
N LEU A 261 12.57 3.00 -22.92
CA LEU A 261 13.01 2.46 -21.64
C LEU A 261 11.94 1.46 -21.18
N PRO A 262 12.24 0.14 -21.20
CA PRO A 262 11.23 -0.90 -21.13
C PRO A 262 10.57 -1.02 -19.77
N PHE A 263 11.31 -0.80 -18.69
CA PHE A 263 10.79 -1.02 -17.36
C PHE A 263 11.34 -0.06 -16.32
N MET A 264 10.55 0.13 -15.26
CA MET A 264 10.98 0.77 -14.04
C MET A 264 10.54 -0.05 -12.84
N VAL A 265 11.46 -0.31 -11.90
CA VAL A 265 11.18 -1.01 -10.65
C VAL A 265 11.12 -0.01 -9.51
N LEU A 266 10.03 -0.04 -8.74
CA LEU A 266 9.76 0.94 -7.69
C LEU A 266 9.48 0.24 -6.36
N SER A 267 10.04 0.77 -5.26
CA SER A 267 9.56 0.38 -3.94
C SER A 267 8.33 1.20 -3.53
N LEU A 268 7.29 0.55 -2.97
CA LEU A 268 5.99 1.18 -2.68
C LEU A 268 6.13 2.47 -1.82
N LYS A 269 7.04 2.46 -0.85
CA LYS A 269 7.31 3.60 0.05
C LYS A 269 8.16 4.72 -0.58
N ALA A 270 8.82 4.47 -1.71
CA ALA A 270 9.69 5.45 -2.34
C ALA A 270 8.95 6.52 -3.14
N GLY A 271 7.72 6.23 -3.57
CA GLY A 271 6.96 7.14 -4.42
C GLY A 271 6.07 8.12 -3.68
N GLY A 272 6.54 8.68 -2.56
CA GLY A 272 5.85 9.79 -1.92
C GLY A 272 5.52 10.89 -2.93
N VAL A 273 4.22 11.19 -3.04
CA VAL A 273 3.53 12.29 -3.75
C VAL A 273 3.93 12.53 -5.23
N GLY A 274 2.92 12.55 -6.11
CA GLY A 274 3.00 13.29 -7.38
C GLY A 274 3.66 12.62 -8.61
N LEU A 275 4.09 11.37 -8.57
CA LEU A 275 4.73 10.71 -9.73
C LEU A 275 3.77 10.48 -10.91
N ASN A 276 4.07 11.06 -12.08
CA ASN A 276 3.35 10.82 -13.33
C ASN A 276 4.14 9.85 -14.21
N LEU A 277 3.62 8.64 -14.45
CA LEU A 277 4.29 7.55 -15.17
C LEU A 277 3.40 7.00 -16.32
N THR A 278 2.73 7.90 -17.02
CA THR A 278 1.76 7.59 -18.10
C THR A 278 2.33 6.87 -19.31
N ARG A 279 3.66 6.81 -19.50
CA ARG A 279 4.26 5.99 -20.57
C ARG A 279 4.19 4.48 -20.31
N ALA A 280 3.93 4.07 -19.07
CA ALA A 280 3.68 2.67 -18.78
C ALA A 280 2.22 2.31 -19.05
N ASN A 281 2.01 1.20 -19.75
CA ASN A 281 0.69 0.60 -19.94
C ASN A 281 0.56 -0.76 -19.25
N HIS A 282 1.61 -1.21 -18.58
CA HIS A 282 1.60 -2.36 -17.67
C HIS A 282 2.05 -1.96 -16.28
N VAL A 283 1.35 -2.44 -15.27
CA VAL A 283 1.71 -2.30 -13.85
C VAL A 283 1.69 -3.67 -13.21
N ILE A 284 2.79 -4.07 -12.58
CA ILE A 284 2.91 -5.33 -11.86
C ILE A 284 3.14 -5.00 -10.39
N HIS A 285 2.23 -5.44 -9.51
CA HIS A 285 2.49 -5.51 -8.07
C HIS A 285 3.11 -6.86 -7.79
N PHE A 286 4.43 -6.89 -7.60
CA PHE A 286 5.21 -8.10 -7.42
C PHE A 286 4.86 -8.82 -6.12
N ASP A 287 4.49 -8.07 -5.07
CA ASP A 287 4.11 -8.62 -3.79
C ASP A 287 2.85 -7.96 -3.23
N ARG A 288 2.02 -8.79 -2.57
CA ARG A 288 0.70 -8.36 -2.10
C ARG A 288 0.85 -7.48 -0.86
N TRP A 289 0.39 -6.23 -0.93
CA TRP A 289 0.35 -5.35 0.22
C TRP A 289 -0.97 -5.51 0.98
N TRP A 290 -0.94 -5.42 2.31
CA TRP A 290 -2.14 -5.59 3.13
C TRP A 290 -3.11 -4.41 3.03
N ASN A 291 -2.64 -3.24 2.57
CA ASN A 291 -3.50 -2.07 2.42
C ASN A 291 -3.78 -1.81 0.92
N PRO A 292 -4.98 -2.15 0.41
CA PRO A 292 -5.29 -1.95 -1.01
C PRO A 292 -5.11 -0.49 -1.44
N ALA A 293 -5.34 0.48 -0.55
CA ALA A 293 -5.16 1.90 -0.85
C ALA A 293 -3.73 2.26 -1.31
N VAL A 294 -2.72 1.61 -0.75
CA VAL A 294 -1.31 1.88 -1.10
C VAL A 294 -0.99 1.32 -2.49
N GLU A 295 -1.53 0.16 -2.84
CA GLU A 295 -1.39 -0.42 -4.18
C GLU A 295 -2.17 0.38 -5.21
N ASP A 296 -3.40 0.78 -4.88
CA ASP A 296 -4.25 1.60 -5.74
C ASP A 296 -3.57 2.94 -6.01
N GLN A 297 -3.01 3.59 -4.98
CA GLN A 297 -2.22 4.81 -5.13
C GLN A 297 -0.98 4.61 -6.02
N ALA A 298 -0.30 3.46 -5.91
CA ALA A 298 0.85 3.14 -6.76
C ALA A 298 0.43 2.90 -8.22
N THR A 299 -0.66 2.17 -8.45
CA THR A 299 -1.27 1.94 -9.78
C THR A 299 -1.70 3.25 -10.43
N ASP A 300 -2.29 4.12 -9.64
CA ASP A 300 -2.76 5.45 -10.00
C ASP A 300 -1.65 6.42 -10.40
N ARG A 301 -0.39 6.00 -10.41
CA ARG A 301 0.75 6.73 -10.99
C ARG A 301 0.90 6.46 -12.49
N ALA A 302 0.59 5.25 -12.94
CA ALA A 302 0.50 4.92 -14.37
C ALA A 302 -0.86 5.31 -14.96
N PHE A 303 -1.92 5.18 -14.15
CA PHE A 303 -3.28 5.55 -14.53
C PHE A 303 -3.59 7.00 -14.13
N ARG A 304 -3.09 7.94 -14.94
CA ARG A 304 -3.27 9.40 -14.78
C ARG A 304 -3.68 10.06 -16.08
N ILE A 305 -4.21 11.28 -15.95
CA ILE A 305 -4.47 12.19 -17.07
C ILE A 305 -3.19 12.33 -17.91
N GLY A 306 -3.30 12.16 -19.22
CA GLY A 306 -2.18 12.04 -20.15
C GLY A 306 -1.72 10.59 -20.43
N GLN A 307 -2.47 9.59 -19.96
CA GLN A 307 -2.36 8.21 -20.40
C GLN A 307 -3.09 8.04 -21.73
N GLU A 308 -2.40 7.52 -22.75
CA GLU A 308 -2.93 7.33 -24.11
C GLU A 308 -3.31 5.87 -24.40
N LYS A 309 -2.88 4.92 -23.54
CA LYS A 309 -3.09 3.48 -23.71
C LYS A 309 -3.85 2.89 -22.52
N GLY A 310 -4.65 1.86 -22.78
CA GLY A 310 -5.25 1.06 -21.71
C GLY A 310 -4.17 0.50 -20.77
N VAL A 311 -4.45 0.50 -19.47
CA VAL A 311 -3.49 0.07 -18.44
C VAL A 311 -3.88 -1.30 -17.89
N LEU A 312 -2.99 -2.28 -18.04
CA LEU A 312 -3.11 -3.61 -17.46
C LEU A 312 -2.39 -3.68 -16.12
N VAL A 313 -3.11 -4.06 -15.07
CA VAL A 313 -2.59 -4.15 -13.70
C VAL A 313 -2.57 -5.60 -13.25
N HIS A 314 -1.39 -6.15 -13.04
CA HIS A 314 -1.16 -7.52 -12.58
C HIS A 314 -0.84 -7.53 -11.10
N LYS A 315 -1.72 -8.09 -10.28
CA LYS A 315 -1.49 -8.27 -8.84
C LYS A 315 -1.02 -9.69 -8.58
N PHE A 316 0.27 -9.87 -8.28
CA PHE A 316 0.82 -11.19 -8.00
C PHE A 316 0.39 -11.64 -6.62
N ILE A 317 -0.23 -12.82 -6.56
CA ILE A 317 -0.72 -13.44 -5.34
C ILE A 317 -0.28 -14.90 -5.40
N THR A 318 0.67 -15.29 -4.55
CA THR A 318 1.09 -16.68 -4.50
C THR A 318 -0.01 -17.55 -3.89
N LYS A 319 -0.61 -18.41 -4.71
CA LYS A 319 -1.78 -19.22 -4.33
C LYS A 319 -1.45 -20.16 -3.18
N GLY A 320 -2.38 -20.34 -2.24
CA GLY A 320 -2.18 -21.25 -1.11
C GLY A 320 -1.30 -20.73 0.02
N THR A 321 -0.78 -19.51 -0.09
CA THR A 321 0.11 -18.90 0.91
C THR A 321 -0.60 -17.79 1.70
N ILE A 322 0.15 -17.16 2.59
CA ILE A 322 -0.27 -15.96 3.31
C ILE A 322 -0.77 -14.83 2.38
N GLU A 323 -0.24 -14.70 1.16
CA GLU A 323 -0.68 -13.67 0.22
C GLU A 323 -2.10 -13.90 -0.26
N ASP A 324 -2.46 -15.17 -0.53
CA ASP A 324 -3.82 -15.58 -0.91
C ASP A 324 -4.80 -15.36 0.24
N LYS A 325 -4.38 -15.61 1.49
CA LYS A 325 -5.19 -15.31 2.68
C LYS A 325 -5.40 -13.83 2.91
N ILE A 326 -4.35 -13.02 2.75
CA ILE A 326 -4.46 -11.56 2.82
C ILE A 326 -5.41 -11.05 1.73
N ASP A 327 -5.31 -11.59 0.51
CA ASP A 327 -6.19 -11.21 -0.59
C ASP A 327 -7.66 -11.56 -0.31
N GLN A 328 -7.95 -12.78 0.16
CA GLN A 328 -9.29 -13.20 0.58
C GLN A 328 -9.86 -12.26 1.65
N MET A 329 -9.05 -11.89 2.66
CA MET A 329 -9.46 -10.94 3.70
C MET A 329 -9.74 -9.54 3.14
N ILE A 330 -8.94 -9.06 2.19
CA ILE A 330 -9.15 -7.76 1.52
C ILE A 330 -10.49 -7.78 0.77
N GLU A 331 -10.77 -8.83 0.00
CA GLU A 331 -11.98 -8.90 -0.83
C GLU A 331 -13.24 -9.06 0.02
N SER A 332 -13.25 -9.95 1.03
CA SER A 332 -14.37 -10.05 1.98
C SER A 332 -14.63 -8.71 2.68
N LYS A 333 -13.57 -7.95 2.99
CA LYS A 333 -13.73 -6.59 3.55
C LYS A 333 -14.23 -5.57 2.55
N LYS A 334 -13.88 -5.64 1.26
CA LYS A 334 -14.43 -4.71 0.26
C LYS A 334 -15.96 -4.83 0.20
N GLU A 335 -16.46 -6.06 0.17
CA GLU A 335 -17.90 -6.37 0.20
C GLU A 335 -18.57 -5.83 1.47
N LEU A 336 -17.91 -5.98 2.63
CA LEU A 336 -18.39 -5.45 3.91
C LEU A 336 -18.22 -3.93 4.06
N SER A 337 -17.20 -3.32 3.46
CA SER A 337 -16.83 -1.89 3.60
C SER A 337 -17.72 -0.97 2.77
N GLN A 338 -18.40 -1.50 1.75
CA GLN A 338 -19.56 -0.84 1.17
C GLN A 338 -20.69 -0.65 2.20
N LYS A 339 -20.63 -1.34 3.35
CA LYS A 339 -21.57 -1.21 4.46
C LYS A 339 -20.97 -0.60 5.74
N ILE A 340 -19.78 -1.01 6.23
CA ILE A 340 -19.21 -0.50 7.50
C ILE A 340 -17.65 -0.54 7.50
N ILE A 341 -17.06 0.51 8.10
CA ILE A 341 -15.64 0.87 8.25
C ILE A 341 -14.65 -0.27 8.52
N SER A 342 -13.47 -0.17 7.89
CA SER A 342 -12.38 -1.13 7.91
C SER A 342 -11.39 -0.95 9.06
N ASP A 343 -11.36 -1.83 10.06
CA ASP A 343 -10.25 -1.92 11.04
C ASP A 343 -8.91 -2.26 10.32
N SER A 344 -7.78 -1.71 10.82
CA SER A 344 -6.44 -2.01 10.26
C SER A 344 -6.16 -3.51 10.22
N GLN A 345 -5.76 -4.04 9.07
CA GLN A 345 -5.57 -5.49 8.88
C GLN A 345 -4.45 -6.06 9.77
N ALA A 346 -3.38 -5.28 9.99
CA ALA A 346 -2.30 -5.68 10.89
C ALA A 346 -2.77 -5.86 12.34
N SER A 347 -3.67 -4.99 12.83
CA SER A 347 -4.26 -5.15 14.17
C SER A 347 -5.20 -6.35 14.24
N LEU A 348 -5.84 -6.69 13.13
CA LEU A 348 -6.75 -7.83 13.06
C LEU A 348 -5.97 -9.15 13.12
N ILE A 349 -4.90 -9.28 12.32
CA ILE A 349 -4.03 -10.46 12.31
C ILE A 349 -3.35 -10.63 13.67
N THR A 350 -2.73 -9.58 14.22
CA THR A 350 -2.06 -9.67 15.53
C THR A 350 -3.00 -9.90 16.72
N GLY A 351 -4.30 -9.69 16.53
CA GLY A 351 -5.35 -9.97 17.53
C GLY A 351 -5.96 -11.38 17.44
N MET A 352 -5.64 -12.17 16.40
CA MET A 352 -6.14 -13.55 16.28
C MET A 352 -5.51 -14.48 17.32
N ASP A 353 -6.23 -15.52 17.71
CA ASP A 353 -5.70 -16.64 18.51
C ASP A 353 -4.65 -17.46 17.72
N ASN A 354 -3.86 -18.28 18.42
CA ASN A 354 -2.76 -19.04 17.80
C ASN A 354 -3.27 -19.99 16.72
N GLN A 355 -4.41 -20.66 16.93
CA GLN A 355 -4.95 -21.63 16.00
C GLN A 355 -5.35 -20.96 14.67
N LYS A 356 -6.10 -19.86 14.72
CA LYS A 356 -6.49 -19.10 13.53
C LYS A 356 -5.29 -18.50 12.79
N LEU A 357 -4.25 -18.10 13.52
CA LEU A 357 -3.01 -17.64 12.90
C LEU A 357 -2.30 -18.75 12.16
N LEU A 358 -2.13 -19.92 12.78
CA LEU A 358 -1.48 -21.05 12.11
C LEU A 358 -2.28 -21.48 10.88
N ASP A 359 -3.62 -21.50 10.96
CA ASP A 359 -4.48 -21.77 9.81
C ASP A 359 -4.35 -20.72 8.69
N MET A 360 -4.10 -19.46 9.05
CA MET A 360 -3.82 -18.38 8.11
C MET A 360 -2.45 -18.53 7.43
N PHE A 361 -1.44 -19.04 8.14
CA PHE A 361 -0.12 -19.27 7.57
C PHE A 361 0.00 -20.60 6.80
N LYS A 362 -0.87 -21.57 7.11
CA LYS A 362 -0.83 -22.93 6.55
C LYS A 362 -0.84 -22.92 5.02
N LEU A 363 0.14 -23.62 4.45
CA LEU A 363 0.24 -23.80 3.00
C LEU A 363 -0.89 -24.73 2.51
N LYS A 364 -1.60 -24.29 1.47
CA LYS A 364 -2.60 -25.11 0.74
C LYS A 364 -2.16 -25.26 -0.70
N LEU A 365 -1.54 -26.39 -1.04
CA LEU A 365 -1.05 -26.67 -2.39
C LEU A 365 -2.16 -26.94 -3.39
#